data_AF-A0A6I7PR85-F1
#
_entry.id   AF-A0A6I7PR85-F1
#
_cell.length_a   1.000
_cell.length_b   1.000
_cell.length_c   1.000
_cell.angle_alpha   90.00
_cell.angle_beta   90.00
_cell.angle_gamma   90.00
#
_symmetry.space_group_name_H-M   'P 1'
#
loop_
_entity.id
_entity.type
_entity.pdbx_description
1 polymer ?
#
loop_
_entity_poly.entity_id
_entity_poly.type
_entity_poly.pdbx_seq_one_letter_code
_entity_poly.pdbx_strand_id
1 'polypeptide(L)'
;MRRQTTILVGCVLASSLVLTGCGRSDDAPGDAANGPRTGDAGSLTERAQYNDVARDAQRAVDDARATMSAEIERYKAAMSEQMTRLDEHIRALDTRARDLEGAARTEMQNAVAELRQSREDFMKRMEELAAEGSAAWSDAQRSLDAAWSDLRRTADDAMERFNLTTPNAAP
;
A
#
# COMPACT_ATOMS: atom_id res chain seq x y z
N MET A 1 -14.33 19.37 36.85
CA MET A 1 -14.59 20.67 36.20
C MET A 1 -13.27 21.35 35.89
N ARG A 2 -13.16 21.95 34.69
CA ARG A 2 -12.02 22.69 34.08
C ARG A 2 -10.95 21.82 33.41
N ARG A 3 -10.46 22.10 32.19
CA ARG A 3 -10.85 23.02 31.09
C ARG A 3 -10.07 22.55 29.85
N GLN A 4 -10.73 22.50 28.69
CA GLN A 4 -10.14 22.25 27.37
C GLN A 4 -9.11 23.34 27.01
N THR A 5 -8.03 22.95 26.33
CA THR A 5 -7.15 23.86 25.60
C THR A 5 -6.93 23.32 24.20
N THR A 6 -7.84 23.69 23.30
CA THR A 6 -7.71 23.56 21.85
C THR A 6 -6.91 24.77 21.36
N ILE A 7 -5.73 24.56 20.78
CA ILE A 7 -5.03 25.60 20.02
C ILE A 7 -5.19 25.27 18.54
N LEU A 8 -6.14 25.97 17.93
CA LEU A 8 -6.23 26.24 16.50
C LEU A 8 -5.02 27.08 16.09
N VAL A 9 -4.22 26.59 15.15
CA VAL A 9 -3.40 27.44 14.27
C VAL A 9 -3.97 27.32 12.88
N GLY A 10 -4.91 28.23 12.57
CA GLY A 10 -5.32 28.50 11.21
C GLY A 10 -4.37 29.52 10.58
N CYS A 11 -3.98 29.29 9.33
CA CYS A 11 -3.60 30.36 8.43
C CYS A 11 -4.07 29.98 7.02
N VAL A 12 -5.32 30.33 6.75
CA VAL A 12 -5.93 30.40 5.42
C VAL A 12 -5.42 31.68 4.75
N LEU A 13 -4.73 31.57 3.62
CA LEU A 13 -4.72 32.54 2.50
C LEU A 13 -4.28 31.76 1.25
N ALA A 14 -5.16 31.23 0.40
CA ALA A 14 -5.86 31.95 -0.67
C ALA A 14 -4.92 32.81 -1.52
N SER A 15 -4.46 32.29 -2.65
CA SER A 15 -3.96 33.09 -3.77
C SER A 15 -4.23 32.36 -5.09
N SER A 16 -5.46 32.55 -5.57
CA SER A 16 -5.81 32.36 -6.97
C SER A 16 -5.07 33.42 -7.79
N LEU A 17 -4.24 33.03 -8.76
CA LEU A 17 -3.86 33.91 -9.86
C LEU A 17 -4.49 33.37 -11.15
N VAL A 18 -5.63 33.96 -11.49
CA VAL A 18 -6.13 34.07 -12.86
C VAL A 18 -5.61 35.39 -13.40
N LEU A 19 -4.86 35.39 -14.49
CA LEU A 19 -4.63 36.57 -15.30
C LEU A 19 -4.71 36.19 -16.78
N THR A 20 -5.92 36.32 -17.31
CA THR A 20 -6.22 36.51 -18.72
C THR A 20 -5.77 37.92 -19.10
N GLY A 21 -4.98 38.06 -20.17
CA GLY A 21 -4.57 39.37 -20.69
C GLY A 21 -4.01 39.26 -22.10
N CYS A 22 -4.89 39.13 -23.09
CA CYS A 22 -4.58 39.45 -24.49
C CYS A 22 -4.38 40.97 -24.60
N GLY A 23 -3.20 41.40 -25.04
CA GLY A 23 -2.90 42.79 -25.37
C GLY A 23 -1.97 42.84 -26.58
N ARG A 24 -2.57 42.95 -27.76
CA ARG A 24 -1.89 43.25 -29.02
C ARG A 24 -1.66 44.76 -29.09
N SER A 25 -0.44 45.20 -29.37
CA SER A 25 -0.14 46.56 -29.82
C SER A 25 1.02 46.46 -30.80
N ASP A 26 0.69 46.63 -32.08
CA ASP A 26 1.62 46.85 -33.18
C ASP A 26 2.12 48.31 -33.09
N ASP A 27 3.44 48.54 -33.08
CA ASP A 27 4.08 49.76 -33.60
C ASP A 27 5.59 49.52 -33.78
N ALA A 28 6.05 49.62 -35.03
CA ALA A 28 7.44 49.89 -35.40
C ALA A 28 7.46 51.32 -35.97
N PRO A 29 8.48 52.15 -35.69
CA PRO A 29 9.68 52.12 -36.55
C PRO A 29 11.00 52.54 -35.86
N GLY A 30 12.13 52.27 -36.53
CA GLY A 30 13.33 53.11 -36.42
C GLY A 30 14.55 52.52 -35.71
N ASP A 31 15.50 52.08 -36.54
CA ASP A 31 16.97 52.14 -36.44
C ASP A 31 17.72 52.02 -35.09
N ALA A 32 18.52 50.94 -35.06
CA ALA A 32 19.89 50.83 -34.55
C ALA A 32 20.35 51.70 -33.37
N ALA A 33 20.44 51.08 -32.19
CA ALA A 33 21.47 51.41 -31.21
C ALA A 33 21.86 50.16 -30.39
N ASN A 34 23.16 49.86 -30.35
CA ASN A 34 23.76 48.86 -29.47
C ASN A 34 23.47 49.22 -27.99
N GLY A 35 22.53 48.51 -27.37
CA GLY A 35 22.39 48.43 -25.91
C GLY A 35 22.81 47.04 -25.42
N PRO A 36 23.30 46.89 -24.17
CA PRO A 36 23.71 45.59 -23.66
C PRO A 36 22.52 44.64 -23.67
N ARG A 37 22.68 43.45 -24.26
CA ARG A 37 21.73 42.35 -24.12
C ARG A 37 21.70 41.92 -22.64
N THR A 38 20.87 42.56 -21.83
CA THR A 38 20.44 42.04 -20.53
C THR A 38 19.36 40.99 -20.80
N GLY A 39 19.79 39.82 -21.25
CA GLY A 39 18.89 38.75 -21.64
C GLY A 39 19.66 37.44 -21.75
N ASP A 40 20.21 36.98 -20.63
CA ASP A 40 20.62 35.57 -20.50
C ASP A 40 20.87 35.11 -19.04
N ALA A 41 21.06 36.05 -18.10
CA ALA A 41 21.21 35.68 -16.69
C ALA A 41 19.88 35.22 -16.05
N GLY A 42 18.74 35.82 -16.45
CA GLY A 42 17.41 35.47 -15.94
C GLY A 42 16.91 34.11 -16.43
N SER A 43 17.13 33.78 -17.72
CA SER A 43 16.73 32.50 -18.34
C SER A 43 17.51 31.31 -17.77
N LEU A 44 18.80 31.48 -17.47
CA LEU A 44 19.62 30.44 -16.86
C LEU A 44 19.27 30.21 -15.38
N THR A 45 18.93 31.27 -14.65
CA THR A 45 18.52 31.18 -13.24
C THR A 45 17.13 30.54 -13.09
N GLU A 46 16.17 30.91 -13.94
CA GLU A 46 14.82 30.33 -13.94
C GLU A 46 14.83 28.85 -14.35
N ARG A 47 15.67 28.48 -15.33
CA ARG A 47 15.85 27.08 -15.75
C ARG A 47 16.58 26.25 -14.69
N ALA A 48 17.51 26.83 -13.94
CA ALA A 48 18.14 26.17 -12.80
C ALA A 48 17.12 25.91 -11.67
N GLN A 49 16.30 26.91 -11.31
CA GLN A 49 15.24 26.76 -10.31
C GLN A 49 14.20 25.69 -10.72
N TYR A 50 13.81 25.65 -12.00
CA TYR A 50 12.90 24.62 -12.51
C TYR A 50 13.49 23.20 -12.40
N ASN A 51 14.77 23.04 -12.74
CA ASN A 51 15.46 21.75 -12.62
C ASN A 51 15.60 21.30 -11.15
N ASP A 52 15.72 22.22 -10.21
CA ASP A 52 15.76 21.92 -8.78
C ASP A 52 14.41 21.37 -8.30
N VAL A 53 13.31 22.04 -8.68
CA VAL A 53 11.95 21.59 -8.37
C VAL A 53 11.68 20.20 -8.98
N ALA A 54 12.08 19.95 -10.22
CA ALA A 54 11.92 18.65 -10.85
C ALA A 54 12.73 17.55 -10.13
N ARG A 55 13.95 17.86 -9.69
CA ARG A 55 14.77 16.92 -8.90
C ARG A 55 14.18 16.64 -7.53
N ASP A 56 13.67 17.66 -6.85
CA ASP A 56 13.05 17.50 -5.53
C ASP A 56 11.74 16.71 -5.62
N ALA A 57 10.94 16.94 -6.66
CA ALA A 57 9.76 16.13 -6.95
C ALA A 57 10.12 14.66 -7.20
N GLN A 58 11.17 14.40 -7.99
CA GLN A 58 11.64 13.03 -8.25
C GLN A 58 12.12 12.34 -6.96
N ARG A 59 12.91 13.04 -6.13
CA ARG A 59 13.35 12.52 -4.83
C ARG A 59 12.17 12.18 -3.92
N ALA A 60 11.17 13.05 -3.85
CA ALA A 60 9.98 12.80 -3.03
C ALA A 60 9.21 11.56 -3.51
N VAL A 61 9.12 11.33 -4.82
CA VAL A 61 8.50 10.11 -5.39
C VAL A 61 9.33 8.87 -5.05
N ASP A 62 10.65 8.94 -5.19
CA ASP A 62 11.54 7.82 -4.90
C ASP A 62 11.54 7.47 -3.40
N ASP A 63 11.55 8.47 -2.52
CA ASP A 63 11.46 8.29 -1.07
C ASP A 63 10.11 7.70 -0.65
N ALA A 64 9.01 8.15 -1.26
CA ALA A 64 7.68 7.59 -1.05
C ALA A 64 7.61 6.12 -1.50
N ARG A 65 8.22 5.79 -2.66
CA ARG A 65 8.31 4.42 -3.16
C ARG A 65 9.12 3.54 -2.21
N ALA A 66 10.28 4.00 -1.77
CA ALA A 66 11.14 3.25 -0.85
C ALA A 66 10.45 2.99 0.50
N THR A 67 9.77 4.02 1.04
CA THR A 67 8.97 3.89 2.26
C THR A 67 7.90 2.83 2.10
N MET A 68 7.15 2.88 1.00
CA MET A 68 6.06 1.92 0.80
C MET A 68 6.57 0.50 0.53
N SER A 69 7.65 0.33 -0.22
CA SER A 69 8.30 -0.98 -0.38
C SER A 69 8.71 -1.59 0.96
N ALA A 70 9.20 -0.77 1.90
CA ALA A 70 9.52 -1.26 3.25
C ALA A 70 8.27 -1.70 4.03
N GLU A 71 7.13 -1.00 3.90
CA GLU A 71 5.87 -1.42 4.51
C GLU A 71 5.36 -2.75 3.93
N ILE A 72 5.46 -2.92 2.61
CA ILE A 72 5.10 -4.18 1.92
C ILE A 72 5.91 -5.35 2.45
N GLU A 73 7.24 -5.20 2.56
CA GLU A 73 8.10 -6.28 3.05
C GLU A 73 7.85 -6.61 4.52
N ARG A 74 7.55 -5.60 5.36
CA ARG A 74 7.14 -5.84 6.76
C ARG A 74 5.84 -6.63 6.83
N TYR A 75 4.87 -6.28 5.99
CA TYR A 75 3.60 -7.01 5.93
C TYR A 75 3.82 -8.47 5.51
N LYS A 76 4.61 -8.72 4.46
CA LYS A 76 4.97 -10.07 4.00
C LYS A 76 5.65 -10.89 5.09
N ALA A 77 6.60 -10.29 5.81
CA ALA A 77 7.29 -10.94 6.93
C ALA A 77 6.31 -11.31 8.05
N ALA A 78 5.43 -10.39 8.45
CA ALA A 78 4.41 -10.64 9.45
C ALA A 78 3.44 -11.77 9.02
N MET A 79 3.04 -11.80 7.75
CA MET A 79 2.16 -12.84 7.22
C MET A 79 2.83 -14.21 7.13
N SER A 80 4.12 -14.28 6.81
CA SER A 80 4.87 -15.54 6.70
C SER A 80 4.82 -16.37 8.00
N GLU A 81 4.93 -15.70 9.15
CA GLU A 81 4.81 -16.36 10.45
C GLU A 81 3.40 -16.93 10.66
N GLN A 82 2.36 -16.19 10.30
CA GLN A 82 0.99 -16.66 10.46
C GLN A 82 0.64 -17.79 9.47
N MET A 83 1.19 -17.75 8.25
CA MET A 83 1.08 -18.86 7.30
C MET A 83 1.68 -20.14 7.84
N THR A 84 2.80 -20.04 8.56
CA THR A 84 3.44 -21.21 9.17
C THR A 84 2.51 -21.87 10.19
N ARG A 85 1.81 -21.08 11.01
CA ARG A 85 0.80 -21.60 11.95
C ARG A 85 -0.40 -22.21 11.23
N LEU A 86 -0.89 -21.58 10.17
CA LEU A 86 -1.96 -22.15 9.35
C LEU A 86 -1.53 -23.50 8.74
N ASP A 87 -0.29 -23.61 8.28
CA ASP A 87 0.24 -24.87 7.75
C ASP A 87 0.28 -25.98 8.83
N GLU A 88 0.54 -25.62 10.08
CA GLU A 88 0.47 -26.56 11.20
C GLU A 88 -0.97 -27.04 11.44
N HIS A 89 -1.97 -26.16 11.40
CA HIS A 89 -3.38 -26.54 11.51
C HIS A 89 -3.81 -27.46 10.36
N ILE A 90 -3.44 -27.10 9.12
CA ILE A 90 -3.71 -27.92 7.93
C ILE A 90 -3.07 -29.31 8.07
N ARG A 91 -1.82 -29.39 8.57
CA ARG A 91 -1.15 -30.68 8.81
C ARG A 91 -1.83 -31.49 9.92
N ALA A 92 -2.28 -30.86 10.99
CA ALA A 92 -3.01 -31.52 12.08
C ALA A 92 -4.33 -32.12 11.57
N LEU A 93 -5.10 -31.36 10.79
CA LEU A 93 -6.32 -31.82 10.13
C LEU A 93 -6.04 -32.96 9.15
N ASP A 94 -5.03 -32.83 8.28
CA ASP A 94 -4.66 -33.87 7.32
C ASP A 94 -4.22 -35.18 8.00
N THR A 95 -3.50 -35.06 9.11
CA THR A 95 -3.09 -36.22 9.92
C THR A 95 -4.30 -36.89 10.54
N ARG A 96 -5.19 -36.12 11.17
CA ARG A 96 -6.42 -36.64 11.78
C ARG A 96 -7.33 -37.32 10.76
N ALA A 97 -7.38 -36.82 9.53
CA ALA A 97 -8.20 -37.39 8.46
C ALA A 97 -7.79 -38.83 8.12
N ARG A 98 -6.52 -39.19 8.34
CA ARG A 98 -5.99 -40.54 8.09
C ARG A 98 -6.49 -41.56 9.12
N ASP A 99 -6.84 -41.11 10.32
CA ASP A 99 -7.39 -41.95 11.39
C ASP A 99 -8.91 -42.10 11.30
N LEU A 100 -9.56 -41.32 10.43
CA LEU A 100 -11.00 -41.37 10.20
C LEU A 100 -11.34 -42.32 9.03
N GLU A 101 -12.59 -42.75 9.00
CA GLU A 101 -13.14 -43.58 7.92
C GLU A 101 -14.46 -43.00 7.40
N GLY A 102 -14.86 -43.46 6.21
CA GLY A 102 -16.14 -43.10 5.60
C GLY A 102 -16.34 -41.59 5.42
N ALA A 103 -17.56 -41.12 5.71
CA ALA A 103 -17.98 -39.74 5.47
C ALA A 103 -17.15 -38.71 6.26
N ALA A 104 -16.76 -39.04 7.51
CA ALA A 104 -15.99 -38.13 8.35
C ALA A 104 -14.58 -37.87 7.77
N ARG A 105 -13.95 -38.90 7.19
CA ARG A 105 -12.68 -38.73 6.47
C ARG A 105 -12.85 -37.84 5.25
N THR A 106 -13.86 -38.08 4.44
CA THR A 106 -14.11 -37.30 3.23
C THR A 106 -14.38 -35.83 3.57
N GLU A 107 -15.19 -35.55 4.59
CA GLU A 107 -15.48 -34.18 5.03
C GLU A 107 -14.21 -33.45 5.47
N MET A 108 -13.38 -34.09 6.29
CA MET A 108 -12.12 -33.49 6.76
C MET A 108 -11.11 -33.29 5.62
N GLN A 109 -11.02 -34.24 4.68
CA GLN A 109 -10.14 -34.10 3.51
C GLN A 109 -10.57 -32.93 2.62
N ASN A 110 -11.89 -32.72 2.45
CA ASN A 110 -12.42 -31.58 1.71
C ASN A 110 -12.07 -30.26 2.41
N ALA A 111 -12.26 -30.18 3.74
CA ALA A 111 -11.87 -29.00 4.51
C ALA A 111 -10.37 -28.70 4.39
N VAL A 112 -9.51 -29.73 4.44
CA VAL A 112 -8.06 -29.58 4.22
C VAL A 112 -7.75 -29.05 2.81
N ALA A 113 -8.44 -29.55 1.79
CA ALA A 113 -8.24 -29.10 0.40
C ALA A 113 -8.67 -27.63 0.22
N GLU A 114 -9.82 -27.25 0.77
CA GLU A 114 -10.33 -25.87 0.73
C GLU A 114 -9.39 -24.89 1.45
N LEU A 115 -8.85 -25.28 2.61
CA LEU A 115 -7.88 -24.47 3.35
C LEU A 115 -6.56 -24.30 2.59
N ARG A 116 -6.06 -25.37 1.96
CA ARG A 116 -4.85 -25.29 1.12
C ARG A 116 -5.05 -24.37 -0.07
N GLN A 117 -6.16 -24.51 -0.78
CA GLN A 117 -6.50 -23.64 -1.91
C GLN A 117 -6.59 -22.17 -1.46
N SER A 118 -7.32 -21.90 -0.38
CA SER A 118 -7.52 -20.54 0.12
C SER A 118 -6.20 -19.89 0.57
N ARG A 119 -5.29 -20.68 1.16
CA ARG A 119 -3.93 -20.23 1.51
C ARG A 119 -3.12 -19.88 0.26
N GLU A 120 -3.16 -20.71 -0.78
CA GLU A 120 -2.46 -20.45 -2.04
C GLU A 120 -3.00 -19.20 -2.73
N ASP A 121 -4.32 -19.05 -2.78
CA ASP A 121 -4.98 -17.87 -3.35
C ASP A 121 -4.61 -16.59 -2.59
N PHE A 122 -4.54 -16.66 -1.26
CA PHE A 122 -4.08 -15.54 -0.43
C PHE A 122 -2.64 -15.14 -0.74
N MET A 123 -1.73 -16.12 -0.83
CA MET A 123 -0.33 -15.87 -1.14
C MET A 123 -0.15 -15.24 -2.52
N LYS A 124 -0.83 -15.80 -3.52
CA LYS A 124 -0.83 -15.26 -4.88
C LYS A 124 -1.32 -13.82 -4.91
N ARG A 125 -2.44 -13.53 -4.24
CA ARG A 125 -2.99 -12.18 -4.18
C ARG A 125 -2.07 -11.20 -3.48
N MET A 126 -1.36 -11.63 -2.43
CA MET A 126 -0.36 -10.82 -1.76
C MET A 126 0.82 -10.48 -2.70
N GLU A 127 1.31 -11.46 -3.45
CA GLU A 127 2.40 -11.27 -4.42
C GLU A 127 2.01 -10.33 -5.57
N GLU A 128 0.81 -10.50 -6.13
CA GLU A 128 0.26 -9.63 -7.17
C GLU A 128 0.16 -8.18 -6.70
N LEU A 129 -0.44 -7.95 -5.51
CA LEU A 129 -0.62 -6.60 -4.96
C LEU A 129 0.71 -5.97 -4.52
N ALA A 130 1.67 -6.76 -4.05
CA ALA A 130 3.01 -6.28 -3.73
C ALA A 130 3.76 -5.80 -5.00
N ALA A 131 3.51 -6.43 -6.15
CA ALA A 131 4.11 -6.04 -7.42
C ALA A 131 3.52 -4.74 -8.00
N GLU A 132 2.25 -4.44 -7.72
CA GLU A 132 1.57 -3.22 -8.17
C GLU A 132 2.06 -1.93 -7.49
N GLY A 133 2.72 -2.05 -6.32
CA GLY A 133 3.41 -0.93 -5.68
C GLY A 133 2.52 0.03 -4.88
N SER A 134 2.93 1.30 -4.79
CA SER A 134 2.57 2.16 -3.65
C SER A 134 1.23 2.88 -3.72
N ALA A 135 0.68 3.11 -4.92
CA ALA A 135 -0.49 3.97 -5.07
C ALA A 135 -1.78 3.38 -4.45
N ALA A 136 -1.88 2.05 -4.39
CA ALA A 136 -3.07 1.33 -3.89
C ALA A 136 -2.79 0.44 -2.67
N TRP A 137 -1.58 0.47 -2.10
CA TRP A 137 -1.16 -0.47 -1.07
C TRP A 137 -2.06 -0.45 0.18
N SER A 138 -2.55 0.71 0.62
CA SER A 138 -3.40 0.78 1.82
C SER A 138 -4.74 0.06 1.63
N ASP A 139 -5.34 0.16 0.45
CA ASP A 139 -6.58 -0.56 0.10
C ASP A 139 -6.31 -2.06 -0.07
N ALA A 140 -5.21 -2.39 -0.76
CA ALA A 140 -4.73 -3.75 -0.92
C ALA A 140 -4.52 -4.45 0.43
N GLN A 141 -3.81 -3.80 1.34
CA GLN A 141 -3.54 -4.31 2.69
C GLN A 141 -4.85 -4.58 3.44
N ARG A 142 -5.81 -3.64 3.43
CA ARG A 142 -7.13 -3.87 4.06
C ARG A 142 -7.85 -5.08 3.48
N SER A 143 -7.80 -5.26 2.16
CA SER A 143 -8.43 -6.40 1.52
C SER A 143 -7.72 -7.71 1.85
N LEU A 144 -6.40 -7.70 1.98
CA LEU A 144 -5.62 -8.85 2.42
C LEU A 144 -5.92 -9.16 3.89
N ASP A 145 -5.98 -8.17 4.79
CA ASP A 145 -6.33 -8.38 6.19
C ASP A 145 -7.70 -9.05 6.35
N ALA A 146 -8.69 -8.61 5.55
CA ALA A 146 -10.01 -9.24 5.53
C ALA A 146 -9.97 -10.69 5.03
N ALA A 147 -9.25 -10.95 3.94
CA ALA A 147 -9.08 -12.31 3.40
C ALA A 147 -8.35 -13.22 4.38
N TRP A 148 -7.33 -12.71 5.06
CA TRP A 148 -6.59 -13.44 6.09
C TRP A 148 -7.48 -13.78 7.29
N SER A 149 -8.28 -12.82 7.76
CA SER A 149 -9.20 -13.04 8.87
C SER A 149 -10.24 -14.13 8.53
N ASP A 150 -10.73 -14.16 7.30
CA ASP A 150 -11.69 -15.16 6.85
C ASP A 150 -11.06 -16.56 6.75
N LEU A 151 -9.85 -16.63 6.18
CA LEU A 151 -9.07 -17.87 6.11
C LEU A 151 -8.77 -18.43 7.50
N ARG A 152 -8.31 -17.58 8.44
CA ARG A 152 -8.05 -17.99 9.82
C ARG A 152 -9.31 -18.52 10.49
N ARG A 153 -10.44 -17.80 10.36
CA ARG A 153 -11.72 -18.25 10.91
C ARG A 153 -12.12 -19.61 10.35
N THR A 154 -11.99 -19.81 9.05
CA THR A 154 -12.29 -21.10 8.40
C THR A 154 -11.42 -22.22 8.94
N ALA A 155 -10.14 -21.94 9.20
CA ALA A 155 -9.21 -22.92 9.80
C ALA A 155 -9.58 -23.23 11.26
N ASP A 156 -9.91 -22.21 12.05
CA ASP A 156 -10.32 -22.38 13.45
C ASP A 156 -11.63 -23.16 13.56
N ASP A 157 -12.63 -22.83 12.73
CA ASP A 157 -13.91 -23.53 12.65
C ASP A 157 -13.71 -25.01 12.25
N ALA A 158 -12.76 -25.30 11.36
CA ALA A 158 -12.42 -26.67 10.99
C ALA A 158 -11.76 -27.42 12.16
N MET A 159 -10.81 -26.78 12.86
CA MET A 159 -10.15 -27.36 14.04
C MET A 159 -11.18 -27.67 15.14
N GLU A 160 -12.10 -26.74 15.43
CA GLU A 160 -13.16 -26.92 16.44
C GLU A 160 -14.11 -28.06 16.06
N ARG A 161 -14.62 -28.06 14.82
CA ARG A 161 -15.55 -29.09 14.32
C ARG A 161 -15.00 -30.50 14.49
N PHE A 162 -13.69 -30.66 14.36
CA PHE A 162 -13.01 -31.94 14.45
C PHE A 162 -12.34 -32.19 15.81
N ASN A 163 -12.63 -31.35 16.81
CA ASN A 163 -12.11 -31.45 18.18
C ASN A 163 -10.57 -31.47 18.25
N LEU A 164 -9.90 -30.76 17.34
CA LEU A 164 -8.47 -30.54 17.41
C LEU A 164 -8.23 -29.29 18.25
N THR A 165 -7.55 -29.44 19.39
CA THR A 165 -7.15 -28.28 20.20
C THR A 165 -6.05 -27.52 19.47
N THR A 166 -6.27 -26.23 19.24
CA THR A 166 -5.28 -25.31 18.70
C THR A 166 -4.08 -25.26 19.67
N PRO A 167 -2.85 -25.62 19.24
CA PRO A 167 -1.68 -25.41 20.07
C PRO A 167 -1.44 -23.89 20.18
N ASN A 168 -1.97 -23.31 21.26
CA ASN A 168 -1.59 -22.02 21.85
C ASN A 168 -1.81 -20.78 20.95
N ALA A 169 -3.03 -20.24 20.98
CA ALA A 169 -3.22 -18.81 20.83
C ALA A 169 -2.70 -18.12 22.11
N ALA A 170 -1.41 -17.80 22.14
CA ALA A 170 -0.89 -16.90 23.17
C ALA A 170 -1.47 -15.47 22.95
N PRO A 171 -1.74 -14.72 24.04
CA PRO A 171 -2.37 -13.40 23.99
C PRO A 171 -1.55 -12.35 23.23
#